data_AF-A0A2U1S642-F1
#
_entry.id   AF-A0A2U1S642-F1
#
_cell.length_a   1.000
_cell.length_b   1.000
_cell.length_c   1.000
_cell.angle_alpha   90.00
_cell.angle_beta   90.00
_cell.angle_gamma   90.00
#
_symmetry.space_group_name_H-M   'P 1'
#
loop_
_entity.id
_entity.type
_entity.pdbx_description
1 polymer ?
#
loop_
_entity_poly.entity_id
_entity_poly.type
_entity_poly.pdbx_seq_one_letter_code
_entity_poly.pdbx_strand_id
1 'polypeptide(L)'
;MFCPKCGCENNNGETYCKECGALLPINRVHQVEVIDETETNNSGGDKEVHQAEIINDTAEDNNNTNKESDSTWLCCCCIFVIIVVIAFVFIF
;
A
#
# COMPACT_ATOMS: atom_id res chain seq x y z
N MET A 1 -4.60 10.99 -0.76
CA MET A 1 -5.54 9.83 -0.88
C MET A 1 -5.35 8.85 0.27
N PHE A 2 -6.41 8.19 0.73
CA PHE A 2 -6.31 7.19 1.80
C PHE A 2 -6.11 5.78 1.23
N CYS A 3 -5.23 4.99 1.85
CA CYS A 3 -5.00 3.61 1.46
C CYS A 3 -6.25 2.76 1.79
N PRO A 4 -6.83 2.03 0.82
CA PRO A 4 -7.99 1.17 1.09
C PRO A 4 -7.64 -0.07 1.93
N LYS A 5 -6.34 -0.41 2.05
CA LYS A 5 -5.88 -1.57 2.83
C LYS A 5 -5.67 -1.24 4.32
N CYS A 6 -4.98 -0.14 4.63
CA CYS A 6 -4.60 0.20 6.01
C CYS A 6 -5.13 1.56 6.51
N GLY A 7 -5.78 2.35 5.65
CA GLY A 7 -6.31 3.67 6.04
C GLY A 7 -5.27 4.79 6.16
N CYS A 8 -3.98 4.54 5.90
CA CYS A 8 -2.98 5.61 5.96
C CYS A 8 -3.16 6.64 4.83
N GLU A 9 -2.89 7.91 5.13
CA GLU A 9 -2.87 9.02 4.18
C GLU A 9 -1.58 9.03 3.34
N ASN A 10 -1.73 9.03 2.01
CA ASN A 10 -0.65 9.07 1.02
C ASN A 10 -0.83 10.27 0.08
N ASN A 11 0.25 10.73 -0.53
CA ASN A 11 0.19 11.82 -1.53
C ASN A 11 -0.57 11.35 -2.79
N ASN A 12 -1.14 12.30 -3.52
CA ASN A 12 -1.76 11.98 -4.81
C ASN A 12 -0.67 11.70 -5.85
N GLY A 13 -0.77 10.58 -6.56
CA GLY A 13 0.21 10.15 -7.55
C GLY A 13 1.20 9.08 -7.07
N GLU A 14 1.17 8.72 -5.78
CA GLU A 14 1.96 7.61 -5.25
C GLU A 14 1.44 6.27 -5.79
N THR A 15 2.35 5.39 -6.19
CA THR A 15 2.01 4.04 -6.70
C THR A 15 1.73 3.05 -5.57
N TYR A 16 2.42 3.20 -4.44
CA TYR A 16 2.35 2.28 -3.30
C TYR A 16 2.14 3.03 -1.99
N CYS A 17 1.51 2.37 -1.03
CA CYS A 17 1.31 2.92 0.30
C CYS A 17 2.63 2.96 1.07
N LYS A 18 2.97 4.11 1.64
CA LYS A 18 4.18 4.31 2.44
C LYS A 18 4.25 3.47 3.72
N GLU A 19 3.09 3.05 4.25
CA GLU A 19 3.03 2.25 5.48
C GLU A 19 2.98 0.75 5.19
N CYS A 20 1.99 0.29 4.41
CA CYS A 20 1.73 -1.14 4.24
C CYS A 20 2.22 -1.71 2.90
N GLY A 21 2.77 -0.88 2.00
CA GLY A 21 3.25 -1.29 0.69
C GLY A 21 2.16 -1.67 -0.33
N ALA A 22 0.87 -1.54 0.01
CA ALA A 22 -0.22 -1.87 -0.90
C ALA A 22 -0.25 -0.92 -2.11
N LEU A 23 -0.59 -1.45 -3.28
CA LEU A 23 -0.84 -0.65 -4.49
C LEU A 23 -1.98 0.34 -4.25
N LEU A 24 -1.74 1.60 -4.61
CA LEU A 24 -2.69 2.67 -4.49
C LEU A 24 -3.45 2.88 -5.82
N PRO A 25 -4.77 3.13 -5.79
CA PRO A 25 -5.51 3.43 -7.02
C PRO A 25 -5.01 4.75 -7.62
N ILE A 26 -4.44 4.68 -8.83
CA ILE A 26 -3.95 5.85 -9.55
C ILE A 26 -5.15 6.74 -9.88
N ASN A 27 -5.24 7.89 -9.20
CA ASN A 27 -6.20 8.91 -9.56
C ASN A 27 -5.65 9.63 -10.80
N ARG A 28 -6.07 9.19 -12.00
CA ARG A 28 -5.74 9.82 -13.29
C ARG A 28 -6.44 11.19 -13.44
N VAL A 29 -6.19 12.10 -12.51
CA VAL A 29 -6.73 13.47 -12.51
C VAL A 29 -5.58 14.46 -12.30
N HIS A 30 -4.59 14.36 -13.19
CA HIS A 30 -3.61 15.38 -13.55
C HIS A 30 -2.97 14.83 -14.84
N GLN A 31 -3.25 15.30 -16.05
CA GLN A 31 -3.37 16.68 -16.52
C GLN A 31 -4.22 16.68 -17.80
N VAL A 32 -5.37 17.35 -17.79
CA VAL A 32 -5.95 17.91 -19.02
C VAL A 32 -5.58 19.38 -19.00
N GLU A 33 -4.51 19.74 -19.71
CA GLU A 33 -4.24 21.11 -20.10
C GLU A 33 -3.89 21.09 -21.60
N VAL A 34 -4.91 21.44 -22.39
CA VAL A 34 -4.89 22.12 -23.70
C VAL A 34 -3.96 21.57 -24.80
N ILE A 35 -4.57 20.84 -25.73
CA ILE A 35 -4.36 20.77 -27.20
C ILE A 35 -3.06 21.40 -27.78
N ASP A 36 -2.16 20.57 -28.29
CA ASP A 36 -1.53 20.79 -29.61
C ASP A 36 -1.32 19.43 -30.30
N GLU A 37 -1.61 19.41 -31.58
CA GLU A 37 -1.79 18.22 -32.39
C GLU A 37 -0.44 17.67 -32.85
N THR A 38 -0.04 16.49 -32.36
CA THR A 38 0.67 15.54 -33.21
C THR A 38 0.26 14.11 -32.83
N GLU A 39 -0.62 13.55 -33.65
CA GLU A 39 -0.78 12.11 -33.84
C GLU A 39 0.62 11.47 -34.00
N THR A 40 0.90 10.31 -33.42
CA THR A 40 0.61 9.09 -34.17
C THR A 40 0.65 7.82 -33.31
N ASN A 41 -0.45 7.07 -33.44
CA ASN A 41 -0.50 5.62 -33.66
C ASN A 41 -0.33 4.68 -32.46
N ASN A 42 -1.46 4.49 -31.79
CA ASN A 42 -2.18 3.20 -31.73
C ASN A 42 -1.49 2.00 -32.41
N SER A 43 -1.12 1.02 -31.59
CA SER A 43 -1.03 -0.39 -31.95
C SER A 43 -1.50 -1.17 -30.73
N GLY A 44 -2.51 -2.04 -30.76
CA GLY A 44 -3.35 -2.48 -31.86
C GLY A 44 -4.01 -3.79 -31.42
N GLY A 45 -5.28 -3.97 -31.80
CA GLY A 45 -5.89 -5.27 -32.11
C GLY A 45 -6.12 -6.23 -30.94
N ASP A 46 -7.24 -6.04 -30.27
CA ASP A 46 -8.26 -7.08 -30.07
C ASP A 46 -8.19 -8.19 -31.13
N LYS A 47 -7.71 -9.37 -30.71
CA LYS A 47 -7.99 -10.65 -31.36
C LYS A 47 -8.43 -11.64 -30.31
N GLU A 48 -9.74 -11.80 -30.25
CA GLU A 48 -10.42 -12.95 -29.70
C GLU A 48 -9.97 -14.19 -30.49
N VAL A 49 -9.29 -15.13 -29.84
CA VAL A 49 -9.05 -16.47 -30.38
C VAL A 49 -9.43 -17.48 -29.30
N HIS A 50 -10.52 -18.19 -29.54
CA HIS A 50 -10.93 -19.33 -28.74
C HIS A 50 -9.91 -20.48 -28.83
N GLN A 51 -9.52 -20.93 -27.64
CA GLN A 51 -9.41 -22.31 -27.19
C GLN A 51 -8.51 -23.29 -27.96
N ALA A 52 -7.39 -23.66 -27.32
CA ALA A 52 -6.87 -25.02 -27.36
C ALA A 52 -6.17 -25.39 -26.03
N GLU A 53 -6.69 -26.46 -25.42
CA GLU A 53 -6.03 -27.45 -24.57
C GLU A 53 -5.67 -27.16 -23.09
N ILE A 54 -6.29 -27.99 -22.24
CA ILE A 54 -6.18 -28.17 -20.80
C ILE A 54 -4.87 -28.89 -20.45
N ILE A 55 -4.20 -28.50 -19.35
CA ILE A 55 -3.63 -29.31 -18.24
C ILE A 55 -2.44 -28.53 -17.61
N ASN A 56 -2.27 -28.33 -16.30
CA ASN A 56 -2.29 -29.31 -15.20
C ASN A 56 -2.52 -28.62 -13.84
N ASP A 57 -2.87 -29.48 -12.88
CA ASP A 57 -3.27 -29.26 -11.50
C ASP A 57 -2.26 -28.56 -10.57
N THR A 58 -2.85 -27.98 -9.51
CA THR A 58 -2.34 -27.84 -8.13
C THR A 58 -1.09 -27.00 -7.87
N ALA A 59 -1.31 -25.81 -7.31
CA ALA A 59 -0.70 -25.40 -6.05
C ALA A 59 -1.53 -24.28 -5.41
N GLU A 60 -2.48 -24.68 -4.57
CA GLU A 60 -3.02 -23.88 -3.49
C GLU A 60 -1.91 -23.70 -2.45
N ASP A 61 -1.42 -22.47 -2.28
CA ASP A 61 -1.25 -21.81 -0.97
C ASP A 61 -0.71 -20.40 -1.18
N ASN A 62 -1.63 -19.44 -1.31
CA ASN A 62 -1.30 -18.02 -1.23
C ASN A 62 -1.07 -17.68 0.25
N ASN A 63 0.14 -17.99 0.73
CA ASN A 63 0.60 -17.57 2.05
C ASN A 63 0.89 -16.06 2.04
N ASN A 64 -0.17 -15.26 2.04
CA ASN A 64 -0.11 -13.88 2.51
C ASN A 64 -0.11 -13.89 4.03
N THR A 65 1.08 -13.98 4.62
CA THR A 65 1.23 -13.68 6.04
C THR A 65 1.20 -12.17 6.24
N ASN A 66 0.00 -11.59 6.32
CA ASN A 66 -0.17 -10.31 7.01
C ASN A 66 0.07 -10.61 8.50
N LYS A 67 1.30 -10.45 8.98
CA LYS A 67 1.57 -10.35 10.41
C LYS A 67 1.97 -8.93 10.73
N GLU A 68 0.98 -8.06 10.58
CA GLU A 68 0.95 -6.79 11.29
C GLU A 68 0.54 -7.12 12.73
N SER A 69 1.48 -6.97 13.64
CA SER A 69 1.17 -6.75 15.05
C SER A 69 2.32 -5.93 15.60
N ASP A 70 2.13 -4.62 15.51
CA ASP A 70 3.09 -3.61 15.91
C ASP A 70 3.55 -3.81 17.35
N SER A 71 4.86 -3.64 17.53
CA SER A 71 5.57 -3.72 18.80
C SER A 71 5.35 -2.49 19.69
N THR A 72 4.17 -1.87 19.61
CA THR A 72 3.79 -0.66 20.36
C THR A 72 3.64 -0.93 21.86
N TRP A 73 3.51 -2.20 22.27
CA TRP A 73 3.43 -2.60 23.68
C TRP A 73 4.71 -2.31 24.48
N LEU A 74 5.88 -2.46 23.87
CA LEU A 74 7.16 -2.27 24.57
C LEU A 74 7.43 -0.79 24.90
N CYS A 75 6.82 0.13 24.15
CA CYS A 75 7.01 1.57 24.30
C CYS A 75 6.29 2.12 25.55
N CYS A 76 5.06 1.66 25.82
CA CYS A 76 4.26 2.16 26.95
C CYS A 76 4.81 1.73 28.32
N CYS A 77 5.40 0.54 28.43
CA CYS A 77 6.02 0.08 29.68
C CYS A 77 7.28 0.89 30.04
N CYS A 78 8.10 1.23 29.04
CA CYS A 78 9.29 2.06 29.25
C CYS A 78 8.92 3.48 29.70
N ILE A 79 7.89 4.07 29.10
CA ILE A 79 7.42 5.42 29.47
C ILE A 79 6.91 5.44 30.92
N PHE A 80 6.14 4.43 31.34
CA PHE A 80 5.65 4.37 32.72
C PHE A 80 6.78 4.23 33.75
N VAL A 81 7.78 3.38 33.48
CA VAL A 81 8.94 3.19 34.36
C VAL A 81 9.77 4.48 34.46
N ILE A 82 9.99 5.19 33.36
CA ILE A 82 10.72 6.45 33.35
C ILE A 82 10.00 7.52 34.18
N ILE A 83 8.69 7.65 34.06
CA ILE A 83 7.88 8.60 34.83
C ILE A 83 7.97 8.31 36.33
N VAL A 84 7.88 7.03 36.72
CA VAL A 84 7.98 6.61 38.12
C VAL A 84 9.35 6.95 38.71
N VAL A 85 10.44 6.62 37.99
CA VAL A 85 11.81 6.94 38.43
C VAL A 85 12.02 8.44 38.59
N ILE A 86 11.57 9.23 37.61
CA ILE A 86 11.65 10.69 37.65
C ILE A 86 10.89 11.23 38.87
N ALA A 87 9.66 10.77 39.11
CA ALA A 87 8.87 11.21 40.26
C ALA A 87 9.59 10.91 41.59
N PHE A 88 10.19 9.73 41.75
CA PHE A 88 10.97 9.40 42.95
C PHE A 88 12.20 10.28 43.13
N VAL A 89 12.91 10.62 42.06
CA VAL A 89 14.07 11.53 42.12
C VAL A 89 13.67 12.96 42.53
N PHE A 90 12.47 13.42 42.15
CA PHE A 90 11.99 14.76 42.50
C PHE A 90 11.25 14.82 43.86
N ILE A 91 10.87 13.67 44.43
CA ILE A 91 10.24 13.58 45.76
C ILE A 91 11.28 13.59 46.89
N PHE A 92 12.50 13.12 46.61
CA PHE A 92 13.64 13.12 47.54
C PHE A 92 14.52 14.36 47.35
#